data_AF-A0A7X0CAE0-F1
#
_entry.id   AF-A0A7X0CAE0-F1
#
_cell.length_a   1.000
_cell.length_b   1.000
_cell.length_c   1.000
_cell.angle_alpha   90.00
_cell.angle_beta   90.00
_cell.angle_gamma   90.00
#
_symmetry.space_group_name_H-M   'P 1'
#
loop_
_entity.id
_entity.type
_entity.pdbx_description
1 polymer ?
#
loop_
_entity_poly.entity_id
_entity_poly.type
_entity_poly.pdbx_seq_one_letter_code
_entity_poly.pdbx_strand_id
1 'polypeptide(L)'
;MAADGSGGPSWTGSRRRATRCGRQAVRAGGVPWTILRATQFHAFVNQAFVNQAFTAMARLGALVADPGVRAQPVDVRDVAARLVTLVERGPGGRVEEIGGPQVLSMAEAATQWLRARDSRRPVLRVRVPGGPGRAFRAGHLTSEGATGMIRWADYLAGQ
;
A
#
# COMPACT_ATOMS: atom_id res chain seq x y z
N MET A 1 24.85 -30.80 -31.96
CA MET A 1 25.50 -29.48 -31.86
C MET A 1 24.42 -28.49 -31.44
N ALA A 2 24.45 -28.14 -30.15
CA ALA A 2 23.47 -27.30 -29.48
C ALA A 2 23.71 -25.82 -29.79
N ALA A 3 22.63 -25.04 -29.78
CA ALA A 3 22.59 -23.74 -29.15
C ALA A 3 21.12 -23.39 -28.89
N ASP A 4 20.69 -23.63 -27.65
CA ASP A 4 19.56 -22.94 -27.06
C ASP A 4 19.93 -21.46 -26.82
N GLY A 5 18.92 -20.60 -26.70
CA GLY A 5 19.08 -19.16 -26.60
C GLY A 5 17.88 -18.48 -25.96
N SER A 6 17.76 -18.72 -24.64
CA SER A 6 17.27 -17.77 -23.62
C SER A 6 15.92 -17.05 -23.83
N GLY A 7 14.83 -17.81 -23.62
CA GLY A 7 13.59 -17.25 -23.09
C GLY A 7 13.76 -16.86 -21.62
N GLY A 8 14.07 -15.59 -21.35
CA GLY A 8 14.20 -15.07 -19.99
C GLY A 8 12.88 -15.19 -19.21
N PRO A 9 12.89 -15.66 -17.95
CA PRO A 9 11.66 -15.88 -17.19
C PRO A 9 10.95 -14.55 -16.85
N SER A 10 9.69 -14.44 -17.26
CA SER A 10 8.81 -13.32 -16.96
C SER A 10 8.34 -13.37 -15.49
N TRP A 11 9.04 -12.63 -14.64
CA TRP A 11 8.86 -12.57 -13.19
C TRP A 11 7.53 -11.99 -12.67
N THR A 12 6.59 -11.61 -13.54
CA THR A 12 5.38 -10.86 -13.16
C THR A 12 4.19 -11.74 -12.72
N GLY A 13 4.21 -13.05 -13.00
CA GLY A 13 3.12 -13.97 -12.65
C GLY A 13 3.31 -14.76 -11.33
N SER A 14 4.52 -14.86 -10.80
CA SER A 14 4.88 -15.80 -9.71
C SER A 14 4.35 -15.37 -8.34
N ARG A 15 4.38 -14.08 -8.01
CA ARG A 15 3.99 -13.58 -6.67
C ARG A 15 2.50 -13.78 -6.36
N ARG A 16 1.61 -13.57 -7.34
CA ARG A 16 0.15 -13.69 -7.14
C ARG A 16 -0.32 -15.13 -6.94
N ARG A 17 0.35 -16.11 -7.55
CA ARG A 17 0.05 -17.54 -7.38
C ARG A 17 0.55 -18.04 -6.02
N ALA A 18 1.76 -17.66 -5.61
CA ALA A 18 2.31 -18.05 -4.30
C ALA A 18 1.43 -17.59 -3.12
N THR A 19 0.94 -16.35 -3.13
CA THR A 19 0.01 -15.85 -2.08
C THR A 19 -1.32 -16.61 -2.07
N ARG A 20 -1.84 -17.02 -3.24
CA ARG A 20 -3.05 -17.83 -3.33
C ARG A 20 -2.83 -19.24 -2.79
N CYS A 21 -1.74 -19.90 -3.18
CA CYS A 21 -1.37 -21.22 -2.68
C CYS A 21 -1.15 -21.22 -1.16
N GLY A 22 -0.48 -20.20 -0.61
CA GLY A 22 -0.31 -20.06 0.84
C GLY A 22 -1.64 -19.90 1.60
N ARG A 23 -2.55 -19.07 1.09
CA ARG A 23 -3.90 -18.93 1.69
C ARG A 23 -4.74 -20.19 1.56
N GLN A 24 -4.62 -20.90 0.45
CA GLN A 24 -5.33 -22.16 0.24
C GLN A 24 -4.77 -23.28 1.12
N ALA A 25 -3.45 -23.35 1.31
CA ALA A 25 -2.81 -24.29 2.21
C ALA A 25 -3.23 -24.07 3.68
N VAL A 26 -3.30 -22.82 4.14
CA VAL A 26 -3.81 -22.48 5.48
C VAL A 26 -5.30 -22.82 5.61
N ARG A 27 -6.10 -22.64 4.56
CA ARG A 27 -7.52 -22.99 4.56
C ARG A 27 -7.79 -24.50 4.52
N ALA A 28 -6.92 -25.25 3.85
CA ALA A 28 -7.06 -26.69 3.65
C ALA A 28 -6.37 -27.51 4.75
N GLY A 29 -5.43 -26.93 5.49
CA GLY A 29 -4.84 -27.53 6.67
C GLY A 29 -5.79 -27.46 7.86
N GLY A 30 -5.87 -28.53 8.67
CA GLY A 30 -6.71 -28.61 9.86
C GLY A 30 -6.31 -27.69 11.02
N VAL A 31 -5.51 -26.64 10.75
CA VAL A 31 -5.06 -25.66 11.74
C VAL A 31 -6.03 -24.46 11.73
N PRO A 32 -6.66 -24.11 12.86
CA PRO A 32 -7.50 -22.92 12.95
C PRO A 32 -6.75 -21.64 12.58
N TRP A 33 -7.37 -20.77 11.79
CA TRP A 33 -6.68 -19.60 11.21
C TRP A 33 -7.53 -18.33 11.23
N THR A 34 -6.84 -17.19 11.21
CA THR A 34 -7.40 -15.85 10.90
C THR A 34 -6.43 -15.15 9.96
N ILE A 35 -6.91 -14.53 8.88
CA ILE A 35 -6.08 -13.74 7.97
C ILE A 35 -6.45 -12.26 8.12
N LEU A 36 -5.52 -11.44 8.60
CA LEU A 36 -5.69 -9.99 8.61
C LEU A 36 -5.12 -9.38 7.32
N ARG A 37 -5.93 -8.62 6.59
CA ARG A 37 -5.52 -7.85 5.42
C ARG A 37 -5.42 -6.38 5.79
N ALA A 38 -4.22 -5.82 5.70
CA ALA A 38 -4.01 -4.39 5.86
C ALA A 38 -4.06 -3.67 4.50
N THR A 39 -4.47 -2.41 4.52
CA THR A 39 -4.19 -1.46 3.43
C THR A 39 -2.70 -1.11 3.38
N GLN A 40 -2.30 -0.18 2.51
CA GLN A 40 -0.91 0.19 2.32
C GLN A 40 -0.32 0.82 3.59
N PHE A 41 0.87 0.40 3.99
CA PHE A 41 1.52 1.03 5.13
C PHE A 41 1.95 2.46 4.84
N HIS A 42 1.85 3.34 5.83
CA HIS A 42 2.40 4.69 5.79
C HIS A 42 3.85 4.71 5.29
N ALA A 43 4.69 3.79 5.78
CA ALA A 43 6.09 3.67 5.36
C ALA A 43 6.27 3.41 3.85
N PHE A 44 5.40 2.60 3.25
CA PHE A 44 5.42 2.33 1.82
C PHE A 44 5.04 3.58 1.01
N VAL A 45 3.99 4.29 1.43
CA VAL A 45 3.57 5.55 0.79
C VAL A 45 4.66 6.61 0.91
N ASN A 46 5.31 6.71 2.07
CA ASN A 46 6.44 7.61 2.30
C ASN A 46 7.61 7.32 1.35
N GLN A 47 8.01 6.06 1.25
CA GLN A 47 9.07 5.61 0.34
C GLN A 47 8.75 5.93 -1.12
N ALA A 48 7.49 5.76 -1.55
CA ALA A 48 7.07 6.12 -2.90
C ALA A 48 7.28 7.62 -3.20
N PHE A 49 6.91 8.50 -2.26
CA PHE A 49 7.14 9.95 -2.42
C PHE A 49 8.60 10.34 -2.33
N VAL A 50 9.40 9.70 -1.46
CA VAL A 50 10.85 9.89 -1.41
C VAL A 50 11.48 9.57 -2.77
N ASN A 51 11.16 8.41 -3.35
CA ASN A 51 11.67 8.01 -4.67
C ASN A 51 11.26 8.98 -5.78
N GLN A 52 10.02 9.47 -5.72
CA GLN A 52 9.53 10.47 -6.66
C GLN A 52 10.25 11.80 -6.50
N ALA A 53 10.51 12.25 -5.27
CA ALA A 53 11.26 13.47 -5.00
C ALA A 53 12.69 13.38 -5.53
N PHE A 54 13.36 12.23 -5.35
CA PHE A 54 14.67 11.96 -5.97
C PHE A 54 14.62 12.07 -7.50
N THR A 55 13.59 11.46 -8.11
CA THR A 55 13.40 11.57 -9.56
C THR A 55 13.11 13.01 -10.00
N ALA A 56 12.35 13.77 -9.21
CA ALA A 56 12.00 15.16 -9.49
C ALA A 56 13.21 16.10 -9.42
N MET A 57 14.20 15.81 -8.56
CA MET A 57 15.47 16.55 -8.55
C MET A 57 16.24 16.42 -9.87
N ALA A 58 16.09 15.30 -10.58
CA ALA A 58 16.68 15.09 -11.90
C ALA A 58 15.77 15.56 -13.06
N ARG A 59 14.56 16.07 -12.79
CA ARG A 59 13.54 16.43 -13.80
C ARG A 59 12.88 17.78 -13.48
N LEU A 60 11.61 17.95 -13.88
CA LEU A 60 10.74 19.14 -13.80
C LEU A 60 10.56 19.78 -12.39
N GLY A 61 11.24 19.30 -11.34
CA GLY A 61 11.18 19.90 -10.00
C GLY A 61 9.84 19.77 -9.27
N ALA A 62 8.92 18.92 -9.75
CA ALA A 62 7.57 18.79 -9.22
C ALA A 62 7.21 17.34 -8.85
N LEU A 63 6.31 17.18 -7.88
CA LEU A 63 5.64 15.90 -7.64
C LEU A 63 4.44 15.78 -8.56
N VAL A 64 4.19 14.58 -9.07
CA VAL A 64 3.03 14.22 -9.87
C VAL A 64 2.10 13.34 -9.05
N ALA A 65 0.84 13.73 -8.93
CA ALA A 65 -0.16 12.97 -8.19
C ALA A 65 -1.43 12.79 -9.02
N ASP A 66 -1.93 11.56 -9.10
CA ASP A 66 -3.21 11.30 -9.75
C ASP A 66 -4.37 11.62 -8.79
N PRO A 67 -5.20 12.63 -9.09
CA PRO A 67 -6.30 13.02 -8.20
C PRO A 67 -7.42 11.99 -8.13
N GLY A 68 -7.47 11.01 -9.03
CA GLY A 68 -8.43 9.91 -9.00
C GLY A 68 -7.99 8.73 -8.15
N VAL A 69 -6.72 8.66 -7.74
CA VAL A 69 -6.22 7.59 -6.86
C VAL A 69 -6.54 7.95 -5.43
N ARG A 70 -7.26 7.05 -4.75
CA ARG A 70 -7.59 7.12 -3.32
C ARG A 70 -6.89 5.97 -2.60
N ALA A 71 -6.30 6.24 -1.45
CA ALA A 71 -5.65 5.24 -0.60
C ALA A 71 -5.97 5.53 0.87
N GLN A 72 -6.03 4.49 1.69
CA GLN A 72 -6.30 4.60 3.13
C GLN A 72 -5.12 4.05 3.93
N PRO A 73 -3.98 4.76 3.96
CA PRO A 73 -2.76 4.18 4.47
C PRO A 73 -2.81 3.96 5.99
N VAL A 74 -2.28 2.84 6.45
CA VAL A 74 -2.35 2.39 7.85
C VAL A 74 -0.98 2.38 8.51
N ASP A 75 -0.91 2.64 9.80
CA ASP A 75 0.32 2.53 10.58
C ASP A 75 0.58 1.06 10.99
N VAL A 76 1.85 0.67 11.03
CA VAL A 76 2.25 -0.68 11.44
C VAL A 76 1.86 -0.95 12.90
N ARG A 77 1.88 0.07 13.77
CA ARG A 77 1.48 -0.02 15.18
C ARG A 77 0.01 -0.36 15.33
N ASP A 78 -0.87 0.24 14.51
CA ASP A 78 -2.31 -0.07 14.50
C ASP A 78 -2.55 -1.53 14.05
N VAL A 79 -1.83 -1.98 13.03
CA VAL A 79 -1.93 -3.37 12.55
C VAL A 79 -1.41 -4.35 13.60
N ALA A 80 -0.30 -4.03 14.27
CA ALA A 80 0.24 -4.85 15.35
C ALA A 80 -0.75 -4.98 16.52
N ALA A 81 -1.32 -3.86 16.97
CA ALA A 81 -2.36 -3.86 18.01
C ALA A 81 -3.56 -4.72 17.60
N ARG A 82 -4.01 -4.63 16.35
CA ARG A 82 -5.11 -5.47 15.85
C ARG A 82 -4.75 -6.95 15.83
N LEU A 83 -3.51 -7.30 15.45
CA LEU A 83 -3.04 -8.68 15.47
C LEU A 83 -3.06 -9.25 16.89
N VAL A 84 -2.59 -8.50 17.88
CA VAL A 84 -2.64 -8.92 19.31
C VAL A 84 -4.08 -9.22 19.72
N THR A 85 -5.02 -8.31 19.43
CA THR A 85 -6.45 -8.52 19.72
C THR A 85 -7.01 -9.78 19.02
N LEU A 86 -6.58 -10.08 17.80
CA LEU A 86 -7.03 -11.28 17.08
C LEU A 86 -6.45 -12.57 17.67
N VAL A 87 -5.21 -12.53 18.14
CA VAL A 87 -4.58 -13.66 18.83
C VAL A 87 -5.32 -13.95 20.15
N GLU A 88 -5.62 -12.92 20.94
CA GLU A 88 -6.35 -13.06 22.22
C GLU A 88 -7.78 -13.59 22.06
N ARG A 89 -8.47 -13.22 20.97
CA ARG A 89 -9.83 -13.71 20.66
C ARG A 89 -9.85 -15.15 20.15
N GLY A 90 -8.70 -15.69 19.77
CA GLY A 90 -8.59 -17.00 19.13
C GLY A 90 -8.96 -17.01 17.64
N PRO A 91 -8.72 -18.15 16.98
CA PRO A 91 -8.88 -18.32 15.53
C PRO A 91 -10.35 -18.23 15.11
N GLY A 92 -10.64 -17.30 14.19
CA GLY A 92 -12.01 -16.99 13.75
C GLY A 92 -12.42 -17.63 12.43
N GLY A 93 -11.53 -18.40 11.77
CA GLY A 93 -11.78 -19.04 10.48
C GLY A 93 -12.09 -18.06 9.34
N ARG A 94 -11.73 -16.79 9.48
CA ARG A 94 -12.18 -15.70 8.62
C ARG A 94 -11.06 -14.77 8.18
N VAL A 95 -11.36 -14.02 7.13
CA VAL A 95 -10.51 -12.93 6.67
C VAL A 95 -11.06 -11.65 7.29
N GLU A 96 -10.22 -10.93 8.02
CA GLU A 96 -10.53 -9.60 8.51
C GLU A 96 -9.69 -8.56 7.78
N GLU A 97 -10.17 -7.33 7.75
CA GLU A 97 -9.45 -6.23 7.12
C GLU A 97 -9.20 -5.10 8.12
N ILE A 98 -8.12 -4.35 7.89
CA ILE A 98 -7.80 -3.12 8.61
C ILE A 98 -7.29 -2.06 7.64
N GLY A 99 -7.88 -0.86 7.71
CA GLY A 99 -7.44 0.34 7.01
C GLY A 99 -6.92 1.40 7.97
N GLY A 100 -6.28 2.44 7.44
CA GLY A 100 -5.95 3.62 8.23
C GLY A 100 -7.17 4.47 8.59
N PRO A 101 -7.01 5.48 9.45
CA PRO A 101 -8.11 6.33 9.90
C PRO A 101 -8.73 7.21 8.80
N GLN A 102 -8.04 7.39 7.67
CA GLN A 102 -8.41 8.38 6.66
C GLN A 102 -8.18 7.85 5.25
N VAL A 103 -9.15 8.10 4.37
CA VAL A 103 -8.97 7.94 2.92
C VAL A 103 -8.42 9.26 2.36
N LEU A 104 -7.29 9.18 1.68
CA LEU A 104 -6.60 10.32 1.08
C LEU A 104 -6.51 10.13 -0.44
N SER A 105 -6.69 11.21 -1.18
CA SER A 105 -6.21 11.27 -2.56
C SER A 105 -4.69 11.30 -2.58
N MET A 106 -4.09 10.82 -3.66
CA MET A 106 -2.64 10.92 -3.85
C MET A 106 -2.16 12.38 -3.76
N ALA A 107 -2.99 13.34 -4.22
CA ALA A 107 -2.66 14.77 -4.16
C ALA A 107 -2.68 15.32 -2.74
N GLU A 108 -3.63 14.91 -1.89
CA GLU A 108 -3.66 15.26 -0.47
C GLU A 108 -2.47 14.67 0.27
N ALA A 109 -2.19 13.37 0.06
CA ALA A 109 -1.05 12.69 0.66
C ALA A 109 0.28 13.35 0.28
N ALA A 110 0.45 13.72 -1.00
CA ALA A 110 1.63 14.44 -1.50
C ALA A 110 1.75 15.85 -0.88
N THR A 111 0.63 16.56 -0.76
CA THR A 111 0.62 17.91 -0.16
C THR A 111 1.02 17.85 1.31
N GLN A 112 0.48 16.90 2.08
CA GLN A 112 0.86 16.69 3.48
C GLN A 112 2.34 16.27 3.59
N TRP A 113 2.82 15.41 2.70
CA TRP A 113 4.21 14.95 2.66
C TRP A 113 5.22 16.08 2.41
N LEU A 114 4.89 17.01 1.51
CA LEU A 114 5.71 18.20 1.22
C LEU A 114 5.71 19.18 2.40
N ARG A 115 4.55 19.42 3.01
CA ARG A 115 4.41 20.30 4.19
C ARG A 115 5.26 19.79 5.36
N ALA A 116 5.23 18.50 5.64
CA ALA A 116 6.03 17.89 6.71
C ALA A 116 7.56 17.98 6.47
N ARG A 117 8.00 18.43 5.30
CA ARG A 117 9.42 18.58 4.91
C ARG A 117 9.77 20.02 4.53
N ASP A 118 8.89 20.98 4.83
CA ASP A 118 9.03 22.39 4.46
C ASP A 118 9.35 22.62 2.98
N SER A 119 8.85 21.75 2.11
CA SER A 119 9.16 21.77 0.69
C SER A 119 8.10 22.55 -0.10
N ARG A 120 8.54 23.52 -0.91
CA ARG A 120 7.69 24.35 -1.77
C ARG A 120 7.47 23.78 -3.18
N ARG A 121 7.86 22.53 -3.43
CA ARG A 121 7.69 21.91 -4.75
C ARG A 121 6.19 21.83 -5.10
N PRO A 122 5.79 22.10 -6.34
CA PRO A 122 4.40 22.00 -6.73
C PRO A 122 3.96 20.52 -6.85
N VAL A 123 2.67 20.29 -6.63
CA VAL A 123 1.99 19.01 -6.91
C VAL A 123 1.21 19.15 -8.22
N LEU A 124 1.71 18.54 -9.29
CA LEU A 124 1.03 18.45 -10.57
C LEU A 124 -0.02 17.35 -10.54
N ARG A 125 -1.30 17.73 -10.67
CA ARG A 125 -2.43 16.81 -10.65
C ARG A 125 -2.65 16.18 -12.03
N VAL A 126 -1.80 15.22 -12.39
CA VAL A 126 -1.85 14.55 -13.69
C VAL A 126 -2.42 13.16 -13.55
N ARG A 127 -3.39 12.82 -14.42
CA ARG A 127 -3.96 11.47 -14.48
C ARG A 127 -2.93 10.51 -15.07
N VAL A 128 -2.58 9.46 -14.33
CA VAL A 128 -1.62 8.45 -14.78
C VAL A 128 -2.30 7.54 -15.81
N PRO A 129 -1.82 7.49 -17.06
CA PRO A 129 -2.40 6.65 -18.09
C PRO A 129 -2.05 5.17 -17.90
N GLY A 130 -2.70 4.30 -18.67
CA GLY A 130 -2.37 2.87 -18.73
C GLY A 130 -2.93 2.01 -17.58
N GLY A 131 -2.55 0.73 -17.62
CA GLY A 131 -3.04 -0.32 -16.70
C GLY A 131 -2.77 -0.04 -15.22
N PRO A 132 -1.54 0.36 -14.81
CA PRO A 132 -1.23 0.65 -13.41
C PRO A 132 -2.08 1.78 -12.82
N GLY A 133 -2.26 2.89 -13.57
CA GLY A 133 -3.11 3.99 -13.13
C GLY A 133 -4.57 3.57 -12.97
N ARG A 134 -5.11 2.75 -13.89
CA ARG A 134 -6.47 2.20 -13.74
C ARG A 134 -6.59 1.31 -12.51
N ALA A 135 -5.60 0.47 -12.25
CA ALA A 135 -5.59 -0.43 -11.09
C ALA A 135 -5.58 0.35 -9.75
N PHE A 136 -4.80 1.42 -9.64
CA PHE A 136 -4.79 2.25 -8.43
C PHE A 136 -6.11 3.01 -8.23
N ARG A 137 -6.81 3.37 -9.31
CA ARG A 137 -8.11 4.03 -9.25
C ARG A 137 -9.28 3.07 -9.02
N ALA A 138 -9.06 1.75 -9.06
CA ALA A 138 -10.13 0.76 -8.88
C ALA A 138 -10.61 0.62 -7.41
N GLY A 139 -10.16 1.46 -6.48
CA GLY A 139 -10.62 1.48 -5.10
C GLY A 139 -10.06 0.37 -4.21
N HIS A 140 -9.16 -0.48 -4.70
CA HIS A 140 -8.58 -1.58 -3.92
C HIS A 140 -7.52 -1.15 -2.88
N LEU A 141 -7.37 0.14 -2.63
CA LEU A 141 -6.41 0.72 -1.68
C LEU A 141 -7.11 1.24 -0.41
N THR A 142 -8.41 0.95 -0.26
CA THR A 142 -9.22 1.30 0.90
C THR A 142 -9.86 0.03 1.47
N SER A 143 -10.28 0.07 2.72
CA SER A 143 -10.96 -1.02 3.42
C SER A 143 -12.16 -0.48 4.18
N GLU A 144 -13.23 -1.29 4.21
CA GLU A 144 -14.41 -1.06 5.04
C GLU A 144 -14.31 -1.79 6.40
N GLY A 145 -13.15 -2.41 6.68
CA GLY A 145 -12.90 -3.18 7.89
C GLY A 145 -12.58 -2.33 9.12
N ALA A 146 -11.79 -2.90 10.03
CA ALA A 146 -11.32 -2.17 11.20
C ALA A 146 -10.53 -0.92 10.78
N THR A 147 -10.59 0.12 11.60
CA THR A 147 -9.94 1.40 11.31
C THR A 147 -8.85 1.64 12.34
N GLY A 148 -7.62 1.86 11.89
CA GLY A 148 -6.50 2.27 12.73
C GLY A 148 -6.67 3.70 13.24
N MET A 149 -5.78 4.15 14.12
CA MET A 149 -5.90 5.46 14.79
C MET A 149 -4.93 6.50 14.22
N ILE A 150 -3.77 6.07 13.74
CA ILE A 150 -2.66 6.97 13.42
C ILE A 150 -2.81 7.53 12.01
N ARG A 151 -2.99 8.86 11.92
CA ARG A 151 -3.19 9.54 10.64
C ARG A 151 -1.89 9.67 9.88
N TRP A 152 -2.00 9.87 8.57
CA TRP A 152 -0.84 10.09 7.71
C TRP A 152 -0.01 11.30 8.14
N ALA A 153 -0.67 12.41 8.50
CA ALA A 153 0.00 13.61 8.99
C ALA A 153 0.77 13.36 10.29
N ASP A 154 0.19 12.61 11.23
CA ASP A 154 0.80 12.29 12.52
C ASP A 154 2.03 11.40 12.33
N TYR A 155 1.93 10.38 11.48
CA TYR A 155 3.06 9.55 11.06
C TYR A 155 4.20 10.40 10.45
N LEU A 156 3.86 11.37 9.59
CA LEU A 156 4.85 12.26 8.97
C LEU A 156 5.53 13.20 9.98
N ALA A 157 4.83 13.58 11.04
CA ALA A 157 5.37 14.39 12.13
C ALA A 157 6.28 13.58 13.09
N GLY A 158 6.41 12.27 12.89
CA GLY A 158 7.23 11.39 13.72
C GLY A 158 6.56 10.97 15.04
N GLN A 159 5.23 11.08 15.12
CA GLN A 159 4.44 10.63 16.27
C GLN A 159 4.21 9.11 16.23
#